data_AF-A0A955U5V4-F1
#
_entry.id   AF-A0A955U5V4-F1
#
_cell.length_a   1.000
_cell.length_b   1.000
_cell.length_c   1.000
_cell.angle_alpha   90.00
_cell.angle_beta   90.00
_cell.angle_gamma   90.00
#
_symmetry.space_group_name_H-M   'P 1'
#
loop_
_entity.id
_entity.type
_entity.pdbx_description
1 polymer ?
#
loop_
_entity_poly.entity_id
_entity_poly.type
_entity_poly.pdbx_seq_one_letter_code
_entity_poly.pdbx_strand_id
1 'polypeptide(L)'
;MQGGAAALLVPPRVRRGWFVACRSADLRARPVATRLWGLPITVFRTQGGVGALLDRCPHRNVPLSMGRVTGKCLECPYHGWQFTADGEVVRVPGLTGEARAKARNVEAWPAVEQEGYVWVWGQPEGEPQGLPPRFPHFGEAGYQTVRDAFDAEATLHAVAENALDVP
;
A
#
# COMPACT_ATOMS: atom_id res chain seq x y z
N MET A 1 -7.20 -16.21 11.90
CA MET A 1 -8.36 -15.81 11.07
C MET A 1 -8.95 -14.47 11.57
N GLN A 2 -8.17 -13.40 11.69
CA GLN A 2 -8.67 -12.13 12.28
C GLN A 2 -8.54 -10.88 11.37
N GLY A 3 -8.12 -11.03 10.11
CA GLY A 3 -7.93 -9.89 9.20
C GLY A 3 -9.22 -9.30 8.61
N GLY A 4 -10.29 -10.10 8.49
CA GLY A 4 -11.52 -9.66 7.81
C GLY A 4 -12.44 -8.74 8.61
N ALA A 5 -12.38 -8.79 9.95
CA ALA A 5 -13.33 -8.07 10.80
C ALA A 5 -13.09 -6.55 10.83
N ALA A 6 -11.83 -6.10 10.73
CA ALA A 6 -11.49 -4.68 10.84
C ALA A 6 -11.94 -3.86 9.61
N ALA A 7 -11.89 -4.44 8.41
CA ALA A 7 -12.36 -3.78 7.19
C ALA A 7 -13.90 -3.61 7.15
N LEU A 8 -14.65 -4.41 7.91
CA LEU A 8 -16.12 -4.37 7.95
C LEU A 8 -16.67 -3.22 8.80
N LEU A 9 -15.86 -2.60 9.67
CA LEU A 9 -16.28 -1.48 10.52
C LEU A 9 -16.21 -0.12 9.84
N VAL A 10 -15.58 -0.03 8.66
CA VAL A 10 -15.45 1.21 7.90
C VAL A 10 -16.49 1.25 6.78
N PRO A 11 -17.35 2.29 6.70
CA PRO A 11 -18.35 2.39 5.65
C PRO A 11 -17.74 2.28 4.25
N PRO A 12 -18.35 1.55 3.30
CA PRO A 12 -17.81 1.39 1.95
C PRO A 12 -17.52 2.71 1.22
N ARG A 13 -18.30 3.78 1.50
CA ARG A 13 -18.06 5.12 0.93
C ARG A 13 -16.73 5.72 1.39
N VAL A 14 -16.31 5.46 2.63
CA VAL A 14 -15.03 5.92 3.16
C VAL A 14 -13.87 5.14 2.55
N ARG A 15 -14.06 3.84 2.27
CA ARG A 15 -13.03 3.00 1.65
C ARG A 15 -12.74 3.35 0.19
N ARG A 16 -13.64 4.03 -0.51
CA ARG A 16 -13.46 4.50 -1.90
C ARG A 16 -12.70 5.82 -1.96
N GLY A 17 -11.48 5.82 -1.44
CA GLY A 17 -10.60 7.00 -1.40
C GLY A 17 -9.13 6.64 -1.48
N TRP A 18 -8.30 7.65 -1.73
CA TRP A 18 -6.84 7.54 -1.68
C TRP A 18 -6.33 7.86 -0.27
N PHE A 19 -5.48 6.99 0.26
CA PHE A 19 -4.88 7.12 1.59
C PHE A 19 -3.37 7.19 1.49
N VAL A 20 -2.75 8.09 2.24
CA VAL A 20 -1.29 8.16 2.35
C VAL A 20 -0.80 6.93 3.10
N ALA A 21 -0.03 6.08 2.43
CA ALA A 21 0.57 4.88 3.03
C ALA A 21 1.92 5.18 3.69
N CYS A 22 2.73 6.02 3.05
CA CYS A 22 4.00 6.52 3.59
C CYS A 22 4.47 7.76 2.80
N ARG A 23 5.51 8.43 3.30
CA ARG A 23 6.21 9.45 2.51
C ARG A 23 7.05 8.75 1.44
N SER A 24 7.09 9.34 0.24
CA SER A 24 7.93 8.87 -0.86
C SER A 24 9.40 8.68 -0.45
N ALA A 25 9.93 9.60 0.36
CA ALA A 25 11.31 9.58 0.84
C ALA A 25 11.62 8.45 1.85
N ASP A 26 10.60 7.91 2.51
CA ASP A 26 10.74 6.75 3.40
C ASP A 26 10.77 5.45 2.57
N LEU A 27 10.11 5.45 1.40
CA LEU A 27 10.11 4.33 0.46
C LEU A 27 11.37 4.32 -0.42
N ARG A 28 12.48 3.91 0.21
CA ARG A 28 13.79 3.74 -0.43
C ARG A 28 13.92 2.34 -1.08
N ALA A 29 15.04 1.66 -0.89
CA ALA A 29 15.32 0.36 -1.49
C ALA A 29 14.58 -0.83 -0.84
N ARG A 30 14.01 -0.64 0.36
CA ARG A 30 13.29 -1.68 1.09
C ARG A 30 11.79 -1.44 1.05
N PRO A 31 10.96 -2.50 1.01
CA PRO A 31 9.54 -2.36 1.22
C PRO A 31 9.24 -1.75 2.59
N VAL A 32 8.11 -1.05 2.68
CA VAL A 32 7.57 -0.51 3.93
C VAL A 32 6.33 -1.30 4.31
N ALA A 33 6.22 -1.67 5.59
CA ALA A 33 5.00 -2.22 6.17
C ALA A 33 4.09 -1.09 6.63
N THR A 34 2.81 -1.16 6.31
CA THR A 34 1.78 -0.25 6.80
C THR A 34 0.48 -1.03 7.07
N ARG A 35 -0.54 -0.36 7.56
CA ARG A 35 -1.87 -0.94 7.76
C ARG A 35 -2.93 -0.02 7.19
N LEU A 36 -3.90 -0.61 6.50
CA LEU A 36 -5.09 0.09 6.04
C LEU A 36 -6.31 -0.71 6.46
N TRP A 37 -7.23 -0.09 7.21
CA TRP A 37 -8.40 -0.76 7.78
C TRP A 37 -8.06 -2.00 8.62
N GLY A 38 -6.92 -1.97 9.31
CA GLY A 38 -6.40 -3.08 10.09
C GLY A 38 -5.76 -4.21 9.27
N LEU A 39 -5.88 -4.18 7.93
CA LEU A 39 -5.21 -5.12 7.03
C LEU A 39 -3.74 -4.73 6.86
N PRO A 40 -2.81 -5.71 6.90
CA PRO A 40 -1.39 -5.42 6.72
C PRO A 40 -1.10 -5.27 5.23
N ILE A 41 -0.52 -4.13 4.84
CA ILE A 41 -0.17 -3.80 3.45
C ILE A 41 1.33 -3.54 3.39
N THR A 42 1.98 -4.04 2.34
CA THR A 42 3.36 -3.67 2.02
C THR A 42 3.36 -2.77 0.80
N VAL A 43 4.10 -1.67 0.89
CA VAL A 43 4.38 -0.78 -0.24
C VAL A 43 5.85 -0.91 -0.63
N PHE A 44 6.14 -0.88 -1.92
CA PHE A 44 7.50 -1.03 -2.46
C PHE A 44 7.66 -0.27 -3.76
N ARG A 45 8.89 0.14 -4.06
CA ARG A 45 9.24 0.88 -5.28
C ARG A 45 10.11 0.01 -6.17
N THR A 46 9.64 -0.24 -7.39
CA THR A 46 10.37 -1.01 -8.40
C THR A 46 10.79 -0.12 -9.57
N GLN A 47 11.54 -0.69 -10.53
CA GLN A 47 11.82 -0.02 -11.80
C GLN A 47 10.54 0.26 -12.64
N GLY A 48 9.41 -0.39 -12.32
CA GLY A 48 8.12 -0.17 -12.98
C GLY A 48 7.21 0.83 -12.24
N GLY A 49 7.65 1.40 -11.12
CA GLY A 49 6.83 2.26 -10.27
C GLY A 49 6.56 1.66 -8.89
N VAL A 50 5.66 2.30 -8.15
CA VAL A 50 5.22 1.85 -6.81
C VAL A 50 4.18 0.75 -6.92
N GLY A 51 4.22 -0.20 -5.99
CA GLY A 51 3.21 -1.24 -5.82
C GLY A 51 2.79 -1.34 -4.36
N ALA A 52 1.55 -1.79 -4.14
CA ALA A 52 1.03 -2.11 -2.82
C ALA A 52 0.34 -3.48 -2.84
N LEU A 53 0.73 -4.36 -1.93
CA LEU A 53 0.22 -5.72 -1.84
C LEU A 53 -0.23 -6.02 -0.41
N LEU A 54 -1.16 -6.96 -0.23
CA LEU A 54 -1.37 -7.58 1.06
C LEU A 54 -0.03 -8.11 1.60
N ASP A 55 0.35 -7.74 2.81
CA ASP A 55 1.65 -8.06 3.40
C ASP A 55 1.70 -9.50 3.93
N ARG A 56 1.44 -10.46 3.03
CA ARG A 56 1.30 -11.87 3.34
C ARG A 56 1.58 -12.70 2.11
N CYS A 57 2.71 -13.40 2.11
CA CYS A 57 3.03 -14.35 1.04
C CYS A 57 2.01 -15.51 1.02
N PRO A 58 1.39 -15.86 -0.12
CA PRO A 58 0.35 -16.88 -0.19
C PRO A 58 0.91 -18.30 0.01
N HIS A 59 2.23 -18.45 -0.02
CA HIS A 59 2.90 -19.73 0.23
C HIS A 59 2.85 -20.15 1.71
N ARG A 60 3.32 -19.27 2.62
CA ARG A 60 3.49 -19.56 4.05
C ARG A 60 3.24 -18.36 4.97
N ASN A 61 2.54 -17.34 4.48
CA ASN A 61 2.06 -16.18 5.23
C ASN A 61 3.13 -15.28 5.86
N VAL A 62 4.40 -15.43 5.44
CA VAL A 62 5.46 -14.53 5.86
C VAL A 62 5.21 -13.11 5.31
N PRO A 63 5.51 -12.07 6.09
CA PRO A 63 5.43 -10.68 5.62
C PRO A 63 6.32 -10.49 4.40
N LEU A 64 5.74 -9.94 3.34
CA LEU A 64 6.45 -9.54 2.12
C LEU A 64 7.24 -8.25 2.34
N SER A 65 6.85 -7.43 3.31
CA SER A 65 7.55 -6.22 3.74
C SER A 65 8.97 -6.49 4.26
N MET A 66 9.21 -7.70 4.78
CA MET A 66 10.54 -8.19 5.16
C MET A 66 11.40 -8.63 3.96
N GLY A 67 10.83 -8.60 2.75
CA GLY A 67 11.47 -8.99 1.51
C GLY A 67 12.38 -7.91 0.93
N ARG A 68 12.62 -8.03 -0.38
CA ARG A 68 13.41 -7.05 -1.14
C ARG A 68 12.87 -6.87 -2.54
N VAL A 69 13.17 -5.73 -3.15
CA VAL A 69 12.86 -5.49 -4.56
C VAL A 69 13.95 -6.12 -5.42
N THR A 70 13.54 -6.90 -6.42
CA THR A 70 14.40 -7.51 -7.43
C THR A 70 13.87 -7.13 -8.81
N GLY A 71 14.52 -6.17 -9.48
CA GLY A 71 14.09 -5.65 -10.78
C GLY A 71 12.72 -4.97 -10.72
N LYS A 72 11.71 -5.60 -11.33
CA LYS A 72 10.31 -5.14 -11.35
C LYS A 72 9.40 -5.87 -10.35
N CYS A 73 9.98 -6.63 -9.43
CA CYS A 73 9.22 -7.52 -8.55
C CYS A 73 9.60 -7.37 -7.08
N LEU A 74 8.64 -7.68 -6.21
CA LEU A 74 8.87 -7.90 -4.79
C LEU A 74 9.20 -9.38 -4.56
N GLU A 75 10.36 -9.66 -3.98
CA GLU A 75 10.79 -10.99 -3.61
C GLU A 75 10.53 -11.28 -2.13
N CYS A 76 9.76 -12.33 -1.87
CA CYS A 76 9.50 -12.86 -0.54
C CYS A 76 10.81 -13.33 0.13
N PRO A 77 11.05 -12.97 1.41
CA PRO A 77 12.31 -13.30 2.09
C PRO A 77 12.47 -14.79 2.43
N TYR A 78 11.38 -15.57 2.37
CA TYR A 78 11.42 -16.96 2.84
C TYR A 78 11.91 -17.92 1.76
N HIS A 79 11.18 -18.02 0.64
CA HIS A 79 11.50 -18.97 -0.44
C HIS A 79 11.75 -18.27 -1.79
N GLY A 80 11.92 -16.95 -1.79
CA GLY A 80 12.28 -16.19 -2.99
C GLY A 80 11.17 -16.10 -4.05
N TRP A 81 9.91 -16.31 -3.69
CA TRP A 81 8.79 -16.09 -4.62
C TRP A 81 8.76 -14.62 -5.02
N GLN A 82 8.61 -14.34 -6.32
CA GLN A 82 8.62 -12.97 -6.84
C GLN A 82 7.24 -12.59 -7.38
N PHE A 83 6.78 -11.41 -6.98
CA PHE A 83 5.47 -10.86 -7.33
C PHE A 83 5.60 -9.52 -8.05
N THR A 84 4.77 -9.28 -9.07
CA THR A 84 4.67 -7.96 -9.72
C THR A 84 3.99 -6.94 -8.80
N ALA A 85 3.96 -5.67 -9.23
CA ALA A 85 3.17 -4.63 -8.55
C ALA A 85 1.67 -4.97 -8.50
N ASP A 86 1.17 -5.70 -9.50
CA ASP A 86 -0.22 -6.19 -9.59
C ASP A 86 -0.44 -7.50 -8.82
N GLY A 87 0.57 -7.97 -8.08
CA GLY A 87 0.47 -9.14 -7.21
C GLY A 87 0.59 -10.48 -7.93
N GLU A 88 0.85 -10.48 -9.24
CA GLU A 88 1.04 -11.71 -10.01
C GLU A 88 2.35 -12.39 -9.63
N VAL A 89 2.30 -13.69 -9.35
CA VAL A 89 3.53 -14.47 -9.18
C VAL A 89 4.21 -14.66 -10.54
N VAL A 90 5.49 -14.31 -10.64
CA VAL A 90 6.27 -14.46 -11.88
C VAL A 90 7.44 -15.43 -11.72
N ARG A 91 7.83 -15.72 -10.48
CA ARG A 91 8.91 -16.67 -10.20
C ARG A 91 8.65 -17.43 -8.92
N VAL A 92 8.78 -18.75 -9.00
CA VAL A 92 8.76 -19.68 -7.86
C VAL A 92 10.04 -20.50 -7.93
N PRO A 93 11.08 -20.16 -7.14
CA PRO A 93 12.31 -20.95 -7.12
C PRO A 93 12.04 -22.42 -6.81
N GLY A 94 12.65 -23.31 -7.60
CA GLY A 94 12.50 -24.77 -7.47
C GLY A 94 11.26 -25.38 -8.12
N LEU A 95 10.33 -24.57 -8.65
CA LEU A 95 9.19 -25.11 -9.42
C LEU A 95 9.63 -25.47 -10.83
N THR A 96 9.46 -26.74 -11.21
CA THR A 96 9.56 -27.19 -12.59
C THR A 96 8.21 -26.99 -13.29
N GLY A 97 8.11 -25.99 -14.17
CA GLY A 97 6.89 -25.66 -14.91
C GLY A 97 6.47 -24.19 -14.79
N GLU A 98 5.20 -23.91 -15.05
CA GLU A 98 4.67 -22.54 -15.04
C GLU A 98 4.51 -21.99 -13.62
N ALA A 99 5.22 -20.89 -13.34
CA ALA A 99 5.11 -20.16 -12.07
C ALA A 99 3.76 -19.47 -11.92
N ARG A 100 3.26 -18.86 -13.01
CA ARG A 100 2.02 -18.08 -13.04
C ARG A 100 0.81 -18.97 -12.76
N ALA A 101 0.08 -18.65 -11.70
CA ALA A 101 -1.19 -19.27 -11.39
C ALA A 101 -1.98 -18.33 -10.47
N LYS A 102 -3.26 -18.07 -10.79
CA LYS A 102 -4.09 -17.14 -9.99
C LYS A 102 -4.12 -17.48 -8.50
N ALA A 103 -4.14 -18.78 -8.16
CA ALA A 103 -4.12 -19.25 -6.77
C ALA A 103 -2.83 -18.92 -5.99
N ARG A 104 -1.78 -18.46 -6.68
CA ARG A 104 -0.49 -18.06 -6.11
C ARG A 104 -0.28 -16.54 -6.09
N ASN A 105 -1.24 -15.77 -6.60
CA ASN A 105 -1.15 -14.32 -6.61
C ASN A 105 -1.35 -13.75 -5.19
N VAL A 106 -0.84 -12.55 -4.99
CA VAL A 106 -1.11 -11.72 -3.82
C VAL A 106 -2.18 -10.71 -4.20
N GLU A 107 -3.07 -10.39 -3.28
CA GLU A 107 -4.02 -9.29 -3.48
C GLU A 107 -3.27 -7.97 -3.62
N ALA A 108 -3.48 -7.28 -4.74
CA ALA A 108 -2.89 -5.99 -5.03
C ALA A 108 -3.87 -4.84 -4.74
N TRP A 109 -3.31 -3.73 -4.30
CA TRP A 109 -4.02 -2.52 -3.98
C TRP A 109 -3.49 -1.42 -4.92
N PRO A 110 -4.35 -0.70 -5.66
CA PRO A 110 -3.88 0.36 -6.54
C PRO A 110 -3.04 1.37 -5.76
N ALA A 111 -1.87 1.71 -6.31
CA ALA A 111 -0.92 2.61 -5.67
C ALA A 111 -0.38 3.63 -6.66
N VAL A 112 -0.14 4.84 -6.19
CA VAL A 112 0.48 5.90 -7.00
C VAL A 112 1.36 6.77 -6.14
N GLU A 113 2.44 7.27 -6.72
CA GLU A 113 3.30 8.26 -6.08
C GLU A 113 2.95 9.66 -6.58
N GLN A 114 2.58 10.55 -5.67
CA GLN A 114 2.18 11.92 -5.99
C GLN A 114 2.59 12.87 -4.86
N GLU A 115 3.20 14.01 -5.22
CA GLU A 115 3.50 15.13 -4.31
C GLU A 115 4.22 14.69 -3.02
N GLY A 116 5.24 13.84 -3.17
CA GLY A 116 6.08 13.40 -2.06
C GLY A 116 5.47 12.30 -1.17
N TYR A 117 4.36 11.71 -1.57
CA TYR A 117 3.70 10.61 -0.86
C TYR A 117 3.44 9.42 -1.77
N VAL A 118 3.38 8.23 -1.16
CA VAL A 118 2.85 7.02 -1.78
C VAL A 118 1.43 6.83 -1.28
N TRP A 119 0.50 6.89 -2.22
CA TRP A 119 -0.92 6.75 -1.99
C TRP A 119 -1.36 5.32 -2.32
N VAL A 120 -2.26 4.78 -1.52
CA VAL A 120 -2.91 3.48 -1.74
C VAL A 120 -4.42 3.68 -1.76
N TRP A 121 -5.09 3.12 -2.75
CA TRP A 121 -6.54 3.14 -2.87
C TRP A 121 -7.15 2.25 -1.77
N GLY A 122 -8.21 2.71 -1.12
CA GLY A 122 -8.74 2.09 0.11
C GLY A 122 -9.42 0.72 -0.04
N GLN A 123 -9.35 0.11 -1.22
CA GLN A 123 -9.84 -1.24 -1.49
C GLN A 123 -9.04 -1.87 -2.64
N PRO A 124 -8.90 -3.21 -2.68
CA PRO A 124 -8.15 -3.90 -3.74
C PRO A 124 -8.92 -4.01 -5.06
N GLU A 125 -10.26 -4.03 -4.98
CA GLU A 125 -11.14 -4.21 -6.13
C GLU A 125 -11.66 -2.88 -6.67
N GLY A 126 -11.78 -2.81 -8.00
CA GLY A 126 -12.31 -1.67 -8.74
C GLY A 126 -11.27 -0.60 -9.07
N GLU A 127 -11.51 0.13 -10.16
CA GLU A 127 -10.64 1.23 -10.56
C GLU A 127 -10.80 2.43 -9.62
N PRO A 128 -9.69 3.06 -9.20
CA PRO A 128 -9.74 4.32 -8.47
C PRO A 128 -10.51 5.38 -9.25
N GLN A 129 -11.28 6.20 -8.54
CA GLN A 129 -12.07 7.29 -9.13
C GLN A 129 -11.19 8.52 -9.41
N GLY A 130 -10.17 8.35 -10.25
CA GLY A 130 -9.17 9.38 -10.56
C GLY A 130 -7.92 9.30 -9.67
N LEU A 131 -7.09 10.35 -9.76
CA LEU A 131 -5.86 10.48 -9.00
C LEU A 131 -6.11 10.95 -7.56
N PRO A 132 -5.15 10.77 -6.64
CA PRO A 132 -5.21 11.37 -5.31
C PRO A 132 -5.42 12.88 -5.36
N PRO A 133 -6.02 13.47 -4.30
CA PRO A 133 -6.13 14.92 -4.21
C PRO A 133 -4.75 15.58 -4.30
N ARG A 134 -4.70 16.76 -4.92
CA ARG A 134 -3.49 17.58 -4.98
C ARG A 134 -3.43 18.52 -3.79
N PHE A 135 -2.24 18.74 -3.27
CA PHE A 135 -1.96 19.78 -2.30
C PHE A 135 -1.68 21.10 -3.03
N PRO A 136 -2.50 22.15 -2.83
CA PRO A 136 -2.22 23.47 -3.40
C PRO A 136 -0.82 23.94 -3.01
N HIS A 137 -0.10 24.52 -3.97
CA HIS A 137 1.24 25.09 -3.79
C HIS A 137 2.35 24.11 -3.40
N PHE A 138 2.13 22.80 -3.58
CA PHE A 138 3.14 21.80 -3.24
C PHE A 138 4.40 21.95 -4.10
N GLY A 139 5.52 22.25 -3.43
CA GLY A 139 6.82 22.45 -4.10
C GLY A 139 6.95 23.75 -4.88
N GLU A 140 5.99 24.67 -4.76
CA GLU A 140 6.06 26.00 -5.38
C GLU A 140 6.99 26.93 -4.59
N ALA A 141 7.77 27.73 -5.31
CA ALA A 141 8.66 28.72 -4.69
C ALA A 141 7.85 29.76 -3.89
N GLY A 142 8.34 30.11 -2.70
CA GLY A 142 7.64 31.02 -1.78
C GLY A 142 6.65 30.34 -0.83
N TYR A 143 6.40 29.04 -1.01
CA TYR A 143 5.56 28.24 -0.12
C TYR A 143 6.40 27.22 0.64
N GLN A 144 6.02 26.96 1.90
CA GLN A 144 6.63 25.93 2.74
C GLN A 144 5.59 24.85 3.05
N THR A 145 5.99 23.58 2.90
CA THR A 145 5.18 22.45 3.34
C THR A 145 5.54 22.07 4.77
N VAL A 146 4.57 22.20 5.69
CA VAL A 146 4.64 21.66 7.05
C VAL A 146 3.82 20.37 7.09
N ARG A 147 4.34 19.34 7.76
CA ARG A 147 3.70 18.03 7.85
C ARG A 147 3.72 17.58 9.30
N ASP A 148 2.62 17.02 9.75
CA ASP A 148 2.53 16.33 11.03
C ASP A 148 1.83 14.98 10.83
N ALA A 149 2.18 14.02 11.69
CA ALA A 149 1.61 12.69 11.70
C ALA A 149 1.49 12.25 13.16
N PHE A 150 0.30 11.82 13.54
CA PHE A 150 -0.01 11.40 14.90
C PHE A 150 -0.92 10.17 14.89
N ASP A 151 -0.80 9.38 15.94
CA ASP A 151 -1.72 8.28 16.22
C ASP A 151 -2.86 8.80 17.11
N ALA A 152 -4.08 8.40 16.80
CA ALA A 152 -5.27 8.74 17.59
C ALA A 152 -6.11 7.49 17.86
N GLU A 153 -6.53 7.33 19.12
CA GLU A 153 -7.51 6.30 19.51
C GLU A 153 -8.93 6.74 19.16
N ALA A 154 -9.18 6.95 17.86
CA ALA A 154 -10.46 7.42 17.34
C ALA A 154 -10.73 6.85 15.95
N THR A 155 -11.97 6.99 15.49
CA THR A 155 -12.30 6.67 14.09
C THR A 155 -11.71 7.72 13.16
N LEU A 156 -11.40 7.33 11.92
CA LEU A 156 -10.95 8.28 10.88
C LEU A 156 -11.92 9.46 10.71
N HIS A 157 -13.23 9.21 10.84
CA HIS A 157 -14.25 10.23 10.74
C HIS A 157 -14.14 11.27 11.86
N ALA A 158 -14.00 10.81 13.11
CA ALA A 158 -13.84 11.71 14.26
C ALA A 158 -12.56 12.55 14.16
N VAL A 159 -11.45 11.95 13.70
CA VAL A 159 -10.19 12.69 13.47
C VAL A 159 -10.37 13.73 12.36
N ALA A 160 -11.04 13.38 11.27
CA ALA A 160 -11.28 14.30 10.16
C ALA A 160 -12.22 15.45 10.56
N GLU A 161 -13.28 15.18 11.31
CA GLU A 161 -14.17 16.23 11.85
C GLU A 161 -13.42 17.15 12.80
N ASN A 162 -12.63 16.61 13.72
CA ASN A 162 -11.84 17.41 14.65
C ASN A 162 -10.81 18.30 13.94
N ALA A 163 -10.20 17.84 12.84
CA ALA A 163 -9.27 18.65 12.06
C ALA A 163 -9.94 19.84 11.34
N LEU A 164 -11.25 19.79 11.14
CA LEU A 164 -12.06 20.86 10.55
C LEU A 164 -12.73 21.75 11.61
N ASP A 165 -12.69 21.31 12.87
CA ASP A 165 -13.22 22.07 13.99
C ASP A 165 -12.28 23.25 14.28
N VAL A 166 -12.80 24.46 14.15
CA VAL A 166 -12.08 25.69 14.42
C VAL A 166 -12.61 26.22 15.76
N PRO A 167 -11.79 26.26 16.82
CA PRO A 167 -12.20 26.88 18.08
C PRO A 167 -12.44 28.40 17.95
#